data_AF-A0A7Y1XZ28-F1
#
_entry.id   AF-A0A7Y1XZ28-F1
#
_cell.length_a   1.000
_cell.length_b   1.000
_cell.length_c   1.000
_cell.angle_alpha   90.00
_cell.angle_beta   90.00
_cell.angle_gamma   90.00
#
_symmetry.space_group_name_H-M   'P 1'
#
loop_
_entity.id
_entity.type
_entity.pdbx_description
1 polymer ?
#
loop_
_entity_poly.entity_id
_entity_poly.type
_entity_poly.pdbx_seq_one_letter_code
_entity_poly.pdbx_strand_id
1 'polypeptide(L)'
;KVYYTRTGDTYPELHERTKMANRMEVDLFVSIHCDAFTKESAYGCGSYVMGPAKTEANLRMAQKENAAMLNEVDYEKNYGGFDPYSPESYIELSLRQNAFQTQSLSFSEKVQRQFRERVGRKDRGVKQAPYWVISFTTMPSVLVELGFLTNKKEEDFLRSTQGQEYMASAIYRAFKEYKAEIEGVEYRPGPSPVIEQDTEETVEESTEAEDRAEVKTGKDGIYFTVQIASASAPVQLIPENFKGLEGVTEHESGGLYKYTYGHAVKYKRAKDLVKEVEEHGYKGTFIIAMKDGERMDLGEAILTVGK
;
A
#
# COMPACT_ATOMS: atom_id res chain seq x y z
N LYS A 1 -8.79 17.45 -12.61
CA LYS A 1 -8.90 18.63 -11.71
C LYS A 1 -9.11 18.12 -10.28
N VAL A 2 -8.67 18.83 -9.25
CA VAL A 2 -8.81 18.38 -7.85
C VAL A 2 -9.79 19.30 -7.12
N TYR A 3 -10.70 18.70 -6.34
CA TYR A 3 -11.63 19.39 -5.47
C TYR A 3 -11.51 18.83 -4.06
N TYR A 4 -11.54 19.72 -3.07
CA TYR A 4 -11.50 19.34 -1.66
C TYR A 4 -12.87 19.61 -1.04
N THR A 5 -13.38 18.65 -0.25
CA THR A 5 -14.62 18.85 0.53
C THR A 5 -14.46 19.92 1.61
N ARG A 6 -13.23 20.21 2.01
CA ARG A 6 -12.81 21.36 2.84
C ARG A 6 -11.34 21.69 2.60
N THR A 7 -10.96 22.95 2.77
CA THR A 7 -9.55 23.40 2.71
C THR A 7 -9.05 23.96 4.05
N GLY A 8 -9.93 24.07 5.06
CA GLY A 8 -9.61 24.54 6.40
C GLY A 8 -10.20 23.64 7.48
N ASP A 9 -10.12 24.10 8.73
CA ASP A 9 -10.70 23.42 9.88
C ASP A 9 -12.20 23.73 9.99
N THR A 10 -12.97 23.10 9.11
CA THR A 10 -14.43 23.16 9.06
C THR A 10 -14.98 21.75 9.15
N TYR A 11 -16.21 21.61 9.62
CA TYR A 11 -16.93 20.34 9.66
C TYR A 11 -17.85 20.21 8.44
N PRO A 12 -17.40 19.59 7.31
CA PRO A 12 -18.31 19.21 6.25
C PRO A 12 -19.08 17.98 6.69
N GLU A 13 -20.40 18.12 6.77
CA GLU A 13 -21.35 17.04 7.06
C GLU A 13 -21.16 15.86 6.10
N LEU A 14 -21.35 14.63 6.59
CA LEU A 14 -21.08 13.41 5.81
C LEU A 14 -21.88 13.38 4.50
N HIS A 15 -23.15 13.80 4.51
CA HIS A 15 -23.97 13.87 3.31
C HIS A 15 -23.54 15.00 2.35
N GLU A 16 -23.02 16.13 2.84
CA GLU A 16 -22.57 17.20 1.96
C GLU A 16 -21.32 16.81 1.19
N ARG A 17 -20.45 15.97 1.77
CA ARG A 17 -19.28 15.41 1.07
C ARG A 17 -19.70 14.63 -0.17
N THR A 18 -20.68 13.73 -0.04
CA THR A 18 -21.16 12.89 -1.15
C THR A 18 -21.99 13.70 -2.14
N LYS A 19 -22.88 14.59 -1.67
CA LYS A 19 -23.63 15.50 -2.54
C LYS A 19 -22.71 16.41 -3.35
N MET A 20 -21.66 16.96 -2.75
CA MET A 20 -20.66 17.75 -3.46
C MET A 20 -19.99 16.93 -4.57
N ALA A 21 -19.48 15.74 -4.26
CA ALA A 21 -18.85 14.86 -5.25
C ALA A 21 -19.79 14.56 -6.43
N ASN A 22 -21.05 14.24 -6.15
CA ASN A 22 -22.06 13.93 -7.17
C ASN A 22 -22.39 15.15 -8.03
N ARG A 23 -22.63 16.33 -7.40
CA ARG A 23 -22.92 17.59 -8.13
C ARG A 23 -21.77 18.03 -9.03
N MET A 24 -20.54 17.74 -8.63
CA MET A 24 -19.33 18.11 -9.37
C MET A 24 -18.95 17.11 -10.45
N GLU A 25 -19.65 15.96 -10.51
CA GLU A 25 -19.42 14.90 -11.49
C GLU A 25 -17.94 14.48 -11.52
N VAL A 26 -17.32 14.31 -10.34
CA VAL A 26 -15.92 13.90 -10.24
C VAL A 26 -15.73 12.46 -10.69
N ASP A 27 -14.59 12.15 -11.30
CA ASP A 27 -14.28 10.81 -11.82
C ASP A 27 -13.86 9.81 -10.73
N LEU A 28 -13.47 10.31 -9.55
CA LEU A 28 -13.00 9.51 -8.43
C LEU A 28 -13.18 10.30 -7.12
N PHE A 29 -13.70 9.62 -6.09
CA PHE A 29 -13.82 10.16 -4.74
C PHE A 29 -12.87 9.43 -3.78
N VAL A 30 -12.08 10.19 -3.00
CA VAL A 30 -11.14 9.63 -2.01
C VAL A 30 -11.38 10.29 -0.66
N SER A 31 -11.84 9.50 0.33
CA SER A 31 -11.92 9.93 1.73
C SER A 31 -10.63 9.52 2.44
N ILE A 32 -9.94 10.47 3.08
CA ILE A 32 -8.67 10.22 3.77
C ILE A 32 -8.92 10.26 5.28
N HIS A 33 -8.57 9.17 5.97
CA HIS A 33 -8.79 8.95 7.39
C HIS A 33 -7.51 8.46 8.08
N CYS A 34 -7.48 8.59 9.40
CA CYS A 34 -6.54 7.91 10.26
C CYS A 34 -7.35 7.18 11.33
N ASP A 35 -7.11 5.88 11.46
CA ASP A 35 -7.86 4.96 12.31
C ASP A 35 -7.49 5.16 13.79
N ALA A 36 -8.27 4.57 14.67
CA ALA A 36 -8.01 4.49 16.10
C ALA A 36 -8.57 3.17 16.65
N PHE A 37 -7.74 2.43 17.38
CA PHE A 37 -8.12 1.13 17.93
C PHE A 37 -7.80 1.02 19.42
N THR A 38 -8.52 0.16 20.14
CA THR A 38 -8.35 -0.02 21.59
C THR A 38 -6.97 -0.55 21.97
N LYS A 39 -6.33 -1.30 21.08
CA LYS A 39 -4.96 -1.79 21.26
C LYS A 39 -3.98 -0.83 20.59
N GLU A 40 -3.14 -0.18 21.38
CA GLU A 40 -2.09 0.75 20.91
C GLU A 40 -1.07 0.09 19.96
N SER A 41 -0.96 -1.24 20.00
CA SER A 41 -0.11 -2.00 19.08
C SER A 41 -0.70 -2.18 17.68
N ALA A 42 -1.91 -1.69 17.40
CA ALA A 42 -2.47 -1.71 16.05
C ALA A 42 -1.64 -0.78 15.14
N TYR A 43 -1.33 -1.22 13.93
CA TYR A 43 -0.57 -0.43 12.96
C TYR A 43 -0.83 -0.88 11.52
N GLY A 44 -0.45 -0.03 10.57
CA GLY A 44 -0.56 -0.26 9.14
C GLY A 44 -1.69 0.49 8.46
N CYS A 45 -1.67 0.51 7.13
CA CYS A 45 -2.62 1.22 6.29
C CYS A 45 -3.69 0.27 5.78
N GLY A 46 -4.86 0.80 5.42
CA GLY A 46 -5.95 0.01 4.86
C GLY A 46 -6.80 0.83 3.89
N SER A 47 -7.61 0.16 3.08
CA SER A 47 -8.58 0.84 2.23
C SER A 47 -9.92 0.13 2.30
N TYR A 48 -10.99 0.90 2.15
CA TYR A 48 -12.35 0.41 2.13
C TYR A 48 -13.06 0.86 0.87
N VAL A 49 -13.77 -0.06 0.26
CA VAL A 49 -14.73 0.20 -0.81
C VAL A 49 -16.14 -0.13 -0.31
N MET A 50 -17.13 0.39 -1.02
CA MET A 50 -18.54 0.09 -0.74
C MET A 50 -18.81 -1.42 -0.82
N GLY A 51 -19.47 -1.95 0.21
CA GLY A 51 -19.95 -3.33 0.25
C GLY A 51 -20.32 -3.76 1.68
N PRO A 52 -20.89 -4.97 1.83
CA PRO A 52 -21.23 -5.49 3.13
C PRO A 52 -19.96 -5.72 3.97
N ALA A 53 -20.05 -5.44 5.27
CA ALA A 53 -18.98 -5.76 6.19
C ALA A 53 -18.89 -7.28 6.37
N LYS A 54 -17.72 -7.88 6.06
CA LYS A 54 -17.49 -9.32 6.22
C LYS A 54 -17.29 -9.77 7.67
N THR A 55 -17.02 -8.83 8.58
CA THR A 55 -16.76 -9.10 10.00
C THR A 55 -17.47 -8.08 10.88
N GLU A 56 -17.84 -8.47 12.09
CA GLU A 56 -18.41 -7.57 13.09
C GLU A 56 -17.46 -6.42 13.46
N ALA A 57 -16.14 -6.64 13.38
CA ALA A 57 -15.16 -5.59 13.62
C ALA A 57 -15.23 -4.49 12.54
N ASN A 58 -15.32 -4.89 11.27
CA ASN A 58 -15.48 -3.93 10.16
C ASN A 58 -16.83 -3.21 10.24
N LEU A 59 -17.90 -3.93 10.63
CA LEU A 59 -19.21 -3.32 10.80
C LEU A 59 -19.18 -2.28 11.92
N ARG A 60 -18.64 -2.63 13.10
CA ARG A 60 -18.51 -1.69 14.23
C ARG A 60 -17.71 -0.44 13.87
N MET A 61 -16.67 -0.56 13.05
CA MET A 61 -15.92 0.59 12.56
C MET A 61 -16.78 1.47 11.66
N ALA A 62 -17.52 0.87 10.72
CA ALA A 62 -18.47 1.59 9.88
C ALA A 62 -19.58 2.29 10.68
N GLN A 63 -20.11 1.64 11.72
CA GLN A 63 -21.08 2.25 12.64
C GLN A 63 -20.50 3.45 13.37
N LYS A 64 -19.27 3.33 13.89
CA LYS A 64 -18.58 4.42 14.59
C LYS A 64 -18.34 5.63 13.68
N GLU A 65 -17.82 5.41 12.47
CA GLU A 65 -17.60 6.48 11.50
C GLU A 65 -18.92 7.10 11.03
N ASN A 66 -19.95 6.27 10.76
CA ASN A 66 -21.27 6.77 10.36
C ASN A 66 -21.93 7.55 11.50
N ALA A 67 -21.79 7.13 12.76
CA ALA A 67 -22.40 7.79 13.92
C ALA A 67 -22.00 9.26 14.10
N ALA A 68 -20.94 9.73 13.43
CA ALA A 68 -20.66 11.16 13.31
C ALA A 68 -21.88 11.97 12.83
N MET A 69 -22.72 11.38 11.96
CA MET A 69 -23.97 11.97 11.44
C MET A 69 -24.98 12.35 12.53
N LEU A 70 -24.96 11.66 13.68
CA LEU A 70 -25.89 11.94 14.79
C LEU A 70 -25.62 13.28 15.47
N ASN A 71 -24.44 13.87 15.23
CA ASN A 71 -24.07 15.19 15.75
C ASN A 71 -24.42 16.32 14.77
N GLU A 72 -24.97 16.00 13.60
CA GLU A 72 -25.31 16.97 12.56
C GLU A 72 -26.72 17.53 12.77
N VAL A 73 -26.90 18.80 12.38
CA VAL A 73 -28.21 19.44 12.43
C VAL A 73 -29.12 18.78 11.40
N ASP A 74 -30.39 18.55 11.76
CA ASP A 74 -31.40 17.94 10.89
C ASP A 74 -31.02 16.54 10.34
N TYR A 75 -30.25 15.75 11.09
CA TYR A 75 -29.83 14.40 10.73
C TYR A 75 -30.96 13.53 10.14
N GLU A 76 -32.12 13.45 10.79
CA GLU A 76 -33.23 12.60 10.32
C GLU A 76 -33.64 12.92 8.88
N LYS A 77 -33.69 14.22 8.55
CA LYS A 77 -34.03 14.73 7.22
C LYS A 77 -32.89 14.54 6.23
N ASN A 78 -31.66 14.78 6.67
CA ASN A 78 -30.48 14.78 5.80
C ASN A 78 -30.03 13.38 5.38
N TYR A 79 -30.34 12.37 6.20
CA TYR A 79 -29.95 10.97 6.00
C TYR A 79 -31.13 10.05 5.65
N GLY A 80 -32.33 10.61 5.45
CA GLY A 80 -33.50 9.85 5.01
C GLY A 80 -33.93 8.74 5.98
N GLY A 81 -33.71 8.95 7.28
CA GLY A 81 -34.00 7.95 8.31
C GLY A 81 -32.96 6.84 8.47
N PHE A 82 -31.80 6.91 7.80
CA PHE A 82 -30.71 5.95 8.01
C PHE A 82 -30.20 6.02 9.45
N ASP A 83 -30.32 4.93 10.19
CA ASP A 83 -29.82 4.77 11.56
C ASP A 83 -28.52 3.95 11.57
N PRO A 84 -27.38 4.53 12.01
CA PRO A 84 -26.09 3.84 12.06
C PRO A 84 -26.05 2.65 13.04
N TYR A 85 -27.08 2.42 13.83
CA TYR A 85 -27.19 1.26 14.72
C TYR A 85 -28.29 0.26 14.30
N SER A 86 -29.07 0.58 13.26
CA SER A 86 -30.14 -0.28 12.74
C SER A 86 -29.62 -1.30 11.72
N PRO A 87 -29.87 -2.61 11.90
CA PRO A 87 -29.61 -3.62 10.89
C PRO A 87 -30.34 -3.35 9.57
N GLU A 88 -31.56 -2.82 9.62
CA GLU A 88 -32.40 -2.51 8.45
C GLU A 88 -31.73 -1.46 7.55
N SER A 89 -31.15 -0.42 8.15
CA SER A 89 -30.40 0.62 7.43
C SER A 89 -29.20 0.05 6.67
N TYR A 90 -28.51 -0.93 7.26
CA TYR A 90 -27.39 -1.61 6.60
C TYR A 90 -27.82 -2.63 5.56
N ILE A 91 -28.98 -3.28 5.73
CA ILE A 91 -29.57 -4.14 4.69
C ILE A 91 -29.89 -3.28 3.47
N GLU A 92 -30.60 -2.17 3.64
CA GLU A 92 -30.92 -1.23 2.56
C GLU A 92 -29.66 -0.75 1.85
N LEU A 93 -28.65 -0.31 2.62
CA LEU A 93 -27.39 0.16 2.05
C LEU A 93 -26.65 -0.94 1.29
N SER A 94 -26.72 -2.19 1.75
CA SER A 94 -26.09 -3.34 1.07
C SER A 94 -26.78 -3.74 -0.23
N LEU A 95 -28.09 -3.48 -0.35
CA LEU A 95 -28.86 -3.71 -1.58
C LEU A 95 -28.53 -2.66 -2.66
N ARG A 96 -27.94 -1.53 -2.27
CA ARG A 96 -27.49 -0.50 -3.19
C ARG A 96 -26.34 -1.05 -4.04
N GLN A 97 -26.59 -1.36 -5.30
CA GLN A 97 -25.51 -1.78 -6.21
C GLN A 97 -24.64 -0.58 -6.59
N ASN A 98 -23.32 -0.73 -6.46
CA ASN A 98 -22.37 0.27 -6.94
C ASN A 98 -21.76 -0.20 -8.27
N ALA A 99 -22.14 0.47 -9.37
CA ALA A 99 -21.62 0.19 -10.71
C ALA A 99 -20.09 0.38 -10.84
N PHE A 100 -19.48 1.09 -9.89
CA PHE A 100 -18.06 1.42 -9.86
C PHE A 100 -17.25 0.58 -8.86
N GLN A 101 -17.78 -0.57 -8.44
CA GLN A 101 -17.11 -1.40 -7.44
C GLN A 101 -15.75 -1.92 -7.93
N THR A 102 -15.68 -2.41 -9.17
CA THR A 102 -14.42 -2.89 -9.78
C THR A 102 -13.37 -1.78 -9.84
N GLN A 103 -13.76 -0.58 -10.27
CA GLN A 103 -12.89 0.59 -10.34
C GLN A 103 -12.40 1.02 -8.95
N SER A 104 -13.29 1.00 -7.95
CA SER A 104 -12.96 1.35 -6.56
C SER A 104 -11.97 0.33 -5.96
N LEU A 105 -12.14 -0.96 -6.25
CA LEU A 105 -11.22 -2.03 -5.86
C LEU A 105 -9.85 -1.84 -6.53
N SER A 106 -9.83 -1.63 -7.85
CA SER A 106 -8.58 -1.39 -8.60
C SER A 106 -7.79 -0.22 -8.02
N PHE A 107 -8.42 0.94 -7.82
CA PHE A 107 -7.75 2.10 -7.23
C PHE A 107 -7.26 1.80 -5.80
N SER A 108 -8.07 1.14 -4.97
CA SER A 108 -7.69 0.76 -3.60
C SER A 108 -6.47 -0.17 -3.54
N GLU A 109 -6.40 -1.17 -4.42
CA GLU A 109 -5.27 -2.09 -4.50
C GLU A 109 -3.98 -1.37 -4.91
N LYS A 110 -4.07 -0.43 -5.85
CA LYS A 110 -2.92 0.41 -6.23
C LYS A 110 -2.45 1.27 -5.06
N VAL A 111 -3.37 1.85 -4.28
CA VAL A 111 -3.03 2.61 -3.06
C VAL A 111 -2.31 1.72 -2.04
N GLN A 112 -2.88 0.56 -1.70
CA GLN A 112 -2.25 -0.38 -0.75
C GLN A 112 -0.87 -0.84 -1.22
N ARG A 113 -0.74 -1.13 -2.52
CA ARG A 113 0.55 -1.48 -3.12
C ARG A 113 1.58 -0.37 -2.98
N GLN A 114 1.22 0.89 -3.22
CA GLN A 114 2.12 2.02 -3.03
C GLN A 114 2.54 2.21 -1.57
N PHE A 115 1.62 2.01 -0.61
CA PHE A 115 1.97 2.05 0.81
C PHE A 115 2.95 0.94 1.20
N ARG A 116 2.72 -0.28 0.72
CA ARG A 116 3.58 -1.43 0.99
C ARG A 116 4.96 -1.31 0.34
N GLU A 117 5.00 -1.06 -0.96
CA GLU A 117 6.22 -1.15 -1.77
C GLU A 117 7.07 0.11 -1.75
N ARG A 118 6.48 1.28 -1.51
CA ARG A 118 7.20 2.57 -1.57
C ARG A 118 7.32 3.27 -0.23
N VAL A 119 6.31 3.15 0.63
CA VAL A 119 6.33 3.79 1.95
C VAL A 119 6.81 2.81 3.04
N GLY A 120 6.79 1.51 2.77
CA GLY A 120 7.20 0.48 3.74
C GLY A 120 6.19 0.31 4.88
N ARG A 121 4.92 0.61 4.64
CA ARG A 121 3.85 0.48 5.64
C ARG A 121 3.25 -0.91 5.57
N LYS A 122 2.79 -1.40 6.72
CA LYS A 122 2.05 -2.67 6.78
C LYS A 122 0.75 -2.54 6.01
N ASP A 123 0.58 -3.40 5.02
CA ASP A 123 -0.64 -3.52 4.22
C ASP A 123 -1.70 -4.32 5.00
N ARG A 124 -2.86 -3.72 5.26
CA ARG A 124 -3.99 -4.38 5.91
C ARG A 124 -5.07 -4.78 4.91
N GLY A 125 -4.80 -4.66 3.62
CA GLY A 125 -5.65 -5.04 2.51
C GLY A 125 -6.81 -4.09 2.26
N VAL A 126 -7.44 -4.32 1.10
CA VAL A 126 -8.70 -3.70 0.71
C VAL A 126 -9.86 -4.48 1.34
N LYS A 127 -10.79 -3.76 1.96
CA LYS A 127 -11.96 -4.34 2.63
C LYS A 127 -13.24 -3.73 2.07
N GLN A 128 -14.35 -4.43 2.29
CA GLN A 128 -15.68 -3.89 2.08
C GLN A 128 -16.29 -3.50 3.41
N ALA A 129 -16.91 -2.32 3.44
CA ALA A 129 -17.65 -1.85 4.60
C ALA A 129 -18.67 -0.78 4.19
N PRO A 130 -19.82 -0.71 4.88
CA PRO A 130 -20.92 0.19 4.55
C PRO A 130 -20.72 1.59 5.14
N TYR A 131 -19.60 2.24 4.85
CA TYR A 131 -19.38 3.64 5.23
C TYR A 131 -20.25 4.55 4.37
N TRP A 132 -20.98 5.49 4.99
CA TRP A 132 -21.88 6.41 4.30
C TRP A 132 -21.14 7.19 3.19
N VAL A 133 -19.95 7.70 3.51
CA VAL A 133 -19.17 8.60 2.66
C VAL A 133 -18.71 7.98 1.32
N ILE A 134 -18.68 6.65 1.21
CA ILE A 134 -18.34 5.93 -0.03
C ILE A 134 -19.52 5.12 -0.58
N SER A 135 -20.70 5.21 0.04
CA SER A 135 -21.89 4.45 -0.39
C SER A 135 -22.91 5.32 -1.13
N PHE A 136 -22.90 6.63 -0.91
CA PHE A 136 -23.82 7.60 -1.54
C PHE A 136 -23.20 8.43 -2.67
N THR A 137 -22.07 7.96 -3.20
CA THR A 137 -21.37 8.50 -4.37
C THR A 137 -21.90 7.90 -5.67
N THR A 138 -21.78 8.63 -6.79
CA THR A 138 -22.15 8.18 -8.15
C THR A 138 -20.94 7.98 -9.05
N MET A 139 -19.77 7.75 -8.45
CA MET A 139 -18.48 7.52 -9.10
C MET A 139 -17.68 6.50 -8.27
N PRO A 140 -16.53 5.97 -8.75
CA PRO A 140 -15.63 5.17 -7.94
C PRO A 140 -15.25 5.91 -6.65
N SER A 141 -15.30 5.22 -5.51
CA SER A 141 -15.08 5.84 -4.20
C SER A 141 -14.35 4.93 -3.24
N VAL A 142 -13.34 5.49 -2.57
CA VAL A 142 -12.47 4.76 -1.64
C VAL A 142 -12.28 5.56 -0.35
N LEU A 143 -12.34 4.88 0.78
CA LEU A 143 -11.90 5.40 2.07
C LEU A 143 -10.51 4.81 2.35
N VAL A 144 -9.54 5.67 2.61
CA VAL A 144 -8.13 5.31 2.84
C VAL A 144 -7.78 5.59 4.29
N GLU A 145 -7.38 4.55 5.02
CA GLU A 145 -6.81 4.65 6.36
C GLU A 145 -5.28 4.71 6.27
N LEU A 146 -4.70 5.84 6.71
CA LEU A 146 -3.26 6.08 6.63
C LEU A 146 -2.48 5.37 7.75
N GLY A 147 -3.14 5.01 8.84
CA GLY A 147 -2.55 4.38 10.04
C GLY A 147 -3.40 4.66 11.27
N PHE A 148 -2.93 4.21 12.44
CA PHE A 148 -3.63 4.28 13.72
C PHE A 148 -3.07 5.40 14.60
N LEU A 149 -3.86 6.43 14.89
CA LEU A 149 -3.46 7.54 15.77
C LEU A 149 -3.26 7.10 17.23
N THR A 150 -3.84 5.97 17.63
CA THR A 150 -3.63 5.36 18.95
C THR A 150 -2.28 4.67 19.09
N ASN A 151 -1.52 4.51 18.00
CA ASN A 151 -0.17 3.97 18.02
C ASN A 151 0.84 5.12 17.94
N LYS A 152 1.66 5.28 18.98
CA LYS A 152 2.57 6.42 19.09
C LYS A 152 3.53 6.55 17.89
N LYS A 153 4.08 5.44 17.40
CA LYS A 153 4.99 5.44 16.25
C LYS A 153 4.28 5.84 14.95
N GLU A 154 3.02 5.45 14.79
CA GLU A 154 2.23 5.86 13.63
C GLU A 154 1.79 7.31 13.72
N GLU A 155 1.37 7.77 14.90
CA GLU A 155 1.05 9.17 15.17
C GLU A 155 2.24 10.08 14.82
N ASP A 156 3.43 9.76 15.31
CA ASP A 156 4.64 10.56 15.05
C ASP A 156 5.00 10.58 13.56
N PHE A 157 4.90 9.43 12.87
CA PHE A 157 5.10 9.35 11.43
C PHE A 157 4.06 10.19 10.65
N LEU A 158 2.77 10.05 10.95
CA LEU A 158 1.67 10.73 10.25
C LEU A 158 1.63 12.24 10.53
N ARG A 159 2.18 12.67 11.69
CA ARG A 159 2.36 14.08 12.02
C ARG A 159 3.56 14.70 11.29
N SER A 160 4.59 13.91 10.98
CA SER A 160 5.80 14.42 10.32
C SER A 160 5.55 14.87 8.88
N THR A 161 6.25 15.92 8.44
CA THR A 161 6.22 16.39 7.05
C THR A 161 6.60 15.26 6.08
N GLN A 162 7.66 14.52 6.41
CA GLN A 162 8.13 13.38 5.61
C GLN A 162 7.03 12.31 5.44
N GLY A 163 6.38 11.90 6.54
CA GLY A 163 5.32 10.91 6.47
C GLY A 163 4.11 11.39 5.66
N GLN A 164 3.71 12.65 5.80
CA GLN A 164 2.63 13.24 5.01
C GLN A 164 2.98 13.27 3.51
N GLU A 165 4.19 13.70 3.16
CA GLU A 165 4.67 13.71 1.78
C GLU A 165 4.73 12.30 1.17
N TYR A 166 5.15 11.31 1.96
CA TYR A 166 5.25 9.92 1.50
C TYR A 166 3.87 9.34 1.20
N MET A 167 2.93 9.51 2.12
CA MET A 167 1.56 9.03 1.99
C MET A 167 0.84 9.73 0.83
N ALA A 168 0.97 11.06 0.73
CA ALA A 168 0.40 11.84 -0.38
C ALA A 168 0.99 11.41 -1.73
N SER A 169 2.31 11.22 -1.80
CA SER A 169 2.98 10.78 -3.02
C SER A 169 2.58 9.35 -3.42
N ALA A 170 2.34 8.46 -2.44
CA ALA A 170 1.83 7.12 -2.69
C ALA A 170 0.43 7.13 -3.30
N ILE A 171 -0.50 7.92 -2.72
CA ILE A 171 -1.84 8.09 -3.26
C ILE A 171 -1.80 8.72 -4.67
N TYR A 172 -0.95 9.71 -4.88
CA TYR A 172 -0.78 10.35 -6.18
C TYR A 172 -0.26 9.38 -7.26
N ARG A 173 0.73 8.54 -6.93
CA ARG A 173 1.22 7.50 -7.86
C ARG A 173 0.14 6.46 -8.17
N ALA A 174 -0.60 6.02 -7.17
CA ALA A 174 -1.74 5.12 -7.36
C ALA A 174 -2.81 5.75 -8.27
N PHE A 175 -3.09 7.05 -8.11
CA PHE A 175 -4.03 7.77 -8.96
C PHE A 175 -3.55 7.85 -10.40
N LYS A 176 -2.26 8.16 -10.65
CA LYS A 176 -1.73 8.19 -12.02
C LYS A 176 -1.83 6.84 -12.72
N GLU A 177 -1.54 5.77 -11.98
CA GLU A 177 -1.65 4.42 -12.52
C GLU A 177 -3.10 4.02 -12.79
N TYR A 178 -4.02 4.35 -11.87
CA TYR A 178 -5.45 4.14 -12.07
C TYR A 178 -5.98 4.94 -13.26
N LYS A 179 -5.63 6.23 -13.37
CA LYS A 179 -6.00 7.07 -14.51
C LYS A 179 -5.53 6.47 -15.83
N ALA A 180 -4.29 6.00 -15.89
CA ALA A 180 -3.74 5.37 -17.08
C ALA A 180 -4.50 4.07 -17.46
N GLU A 181 -4.85 3.26 -16.46
CA GLU A 181 -5.69 2.06 -16.65
C GLU A 181 -7.06 2.41 -17.23
N ILE A 182 -7.73 3.42 -16.69
CA ILE A 182 -9.06 3.87 -17.18
C ILE A 182 -8.97 4.48 -18.58
N GLU A 183 -7.90 5.22 -18.89
CA GLU A 183 -7.69 5.83 -20.21
C GLU A 183 -7.14 4.83 -21.24
N GLY A 184 -6.83 3.59 -20.84
CA GLY A 184 -6.28 2.56 -21.73
C GLY A 184 -4.86 2.87 -22.22
N VAL A 185 -4.10 3.67 -21.48
CA VAL A 185 -2.72 4.06 -21.82
C VAL A 185 -1.72 3.34 -20.94
N GLU A 186 -0.54 3.05 -21.50
CA GLU A 186 0.53 2.40 -20.76
C GLU A 186 1.05 3.31 -19.64
N TYR A 187 0.94 2.87 -18.38
CA TYR A 187 1.54 3.56 -17.25
C TYR A 187 3.03 3.22 -17.16
N ARG A 188 3.89 4.18 -17.49
CA ARG A 188 5.33 4.08 -17.24
C ARG A 188 5.67 4.85 -15.97
N PRO A 189 5.97 4.17 -14.84
CA PRO A 189 6.39 4.88 -13.65
C PRO A 189 7.69 5.63 -13.94
N GLY A 190 7.69 6.95 -13.74
CA GLY A 190 8.91 7.76 -13.78
C GLY A 190 9.87 7.38 -12.65
N PRO A 191 11.14 7.82 -12.70
CA PRO A 191 12.09 7.61 -11.61
C PRO A 191 11.48 8.14 -10.31
N SER A 192 11.30 7.26 -9.33
CA SER A 192 10.87 7.65 -7.99
C SER A 192 12.07 8.25 -7.27
N PRO A 193 11.92 9.39 -6.56
CA PRO A 193 12.91 9.76 -5.57
C PRO A 193 12.97 8.64 -4.53
N VAL A 194 14.15 8.04 -4.39
CA VAL A 194 14.49 7.20 -3.24
C VAL A 194 14.63 8.18 -2.09
N ILE A 195 13.74 8.10 -1.11
CA ILE A 195 13.83 8.99 0.04
C ILE A 195 14.55 8.22 1.13
N GLU A 196 15.77 8.67 1.41
CA GLU A 196 16.68 8.11 2.38
C GLU A 196 16.02 8.11 3.76
N GLN A 197 15.90 6.91 4.35
CA GLN A 197 15.69 6.81 5.79
C GLN A 197 17.07 6.91 6.44
N ASP A 198 17.34 8.08 7.03
CA ASP A 198 18.40 8.24 8.02
C ASP A 198 18.07 7.33 9.21
N THR A 199 18.82 6.25 9.32
CA THR A 199 19.00 5.54 10.58
C THR A 199 20.47 5.65 10.93
N GLU A 200 20.81 6.70 11.66
CA GLU A 200 21.99 6.70 12.52
C GLU A 200 21.77 5.64 13.61
N GLU A 201 22.50 4.53 13.51
CA GLU A 201 22.93 3.78 14.70
C GLU A 201 24.32 3.23 14.38
N THR A 202 25.31 3.83 15.04
CA THR A 202 26.69 3.40 15.14
C THR A 202 26.78 2.04 15.82
N VAL A 203 27.27 1.01 15.14
CA VAL A 203 27.96 -0.12 15.78
C VAL A 203 29.09 -0.61 14.87
N GLU A 204 30.20 -0.88 15.54
CA GLU A 204 31.59 -1.04 15.10
C GLU A 204 31.87 -2.05 13.98
N GLU A 205 32.97 -1.75 13.32
CA GLU A 205 33.70 -2.51 12.32
C GLU A 205 34.31 -3.79 12.93
N SER A 206 34.18 -4.92 12.22
CA SER A 206 35.26 -5.91 12.22
C SER A 206 35.36 -6.57 10.85
N THR A 207 36.60 -6.75 10.45
CA THR A 207 37.14 -6.94 9.10
C THR A 207 37.22 -8.41 8.66
N GLU A 208 37.53 -8.56 7.35
CA GLU A 208 38.20 -9.66 6.65
C GLU A 208 37.39 -10.68 5.82
N ALA A 209 37.52 -10.49 4.50
CA ALA A 209 38.17 -11.37 3.50
C ALA A 209 37.42 -12.57 2.88
N GLU A 210 37.73 -12.71 1.58
CA GLU A 210 37.16 -13.52 0.49
C GLU A 210 37.36 -15.04 0.64
N ASP A 211 36.44 -15.87 0.13
CA ASP A 211 36.63 -16.73 -1.06
C ASP A 211 35.37 -17.61 -1.36
N ARG A 212 35.31 -18.10 -2.60
CA ARG A 212 34.26 -18.75 -3.41
C ARG A 212 33.25 -19.74 -2.79
N ALA A 213 32.00 -19.57 -3.28
CA ALA A 213 31.03 -20.57 -3.74
C ALA A 213 30.65 -21.76 -2.83
N GLU A 214 29.95 -21.45 -1.74
CA GLU A 214 28.83 -22.26 -1.23
C GLU A 214 27.68 -21.30 -0.93
N VAL A 215 26.45 -21.65 -1.32
CA VAL A 215 25.23 -20.88 -1.00
C VAL A 215 25.00 -21.01 0.51
N LYS A 216 25.72 -20.20 1.31
CA LYS A 216 25.51 -20.12 2.75
C LYS A 216 24.17 -19.46 2.98
N THR A 217 23.11 -20.25 3.19
CA THR A 217 21.83 -19.73 3.65
C THR A 217 22.00 -19.12 5.04
N GLY A 218 21.24 -18.07 5.33
CA GLY A 218 21.14 -17.53 6.67
C GLY A 218 20.42 -18.48 7.63
N LYS A 219 20.21 -18.01 8.85
CA LYS A 219 19.37 -18.68 9.85
C LYS A 219 18.05 -19.10 9.19
N ASP A 220 17.68 -20.38 9.34
CA ASP A 220 16.47 -21.00 8.78
C ASP A 220 16.35 -21.02 7.23
N GLY A 221 17.46 -21.09 6.49
CA GLY A 221 17.38 -21.23 5.03
C GLY A 221 17.11 -19.91 4.29
N ILE A 222 17.09 -18.78 5.02
CA ILE A 222 16.70 -17.47 4.50
C ILE A 222 17.90 -16.76 3.87
N TYR A 223 17.70 -16.19 2.68
CA TYR A 223 18.67 -15.31 2.05
C TYR A 223 17.99 -14.17 1.30
N PHE A 224 18.77 -13.14 1.01
CA PHE A 224 18.36 -11.97 0.25
C PHE A 224 19.06 -11.99 -1.12
N THR A 225 18.32 -11.66 -2.16
CA THR A 225 18.85 -11.51 -3.52
C THR A 225 18.21 -10.29 -4.18
N VAL A 226 18.81 -9.76 -5.25
CA VAL A 226 18.30 -8.56 -5.93
C VAL A 226 17.57 -8.98 -7.19
N GLN A 227 16.27 -8.70 -7.30
CA GLN A 227 15.53 -8.93 -8.53
C GLN A 227 15.86 -7.84 -9.55
N ILE A 228 16.36 -8.26 -10.71
CA ILE A 228 16.86 -7.36 -11.77
C ILE A 228 15.91 -7.28 -12.95
N ALA A 229 15.14 -8.34 -13.22
CA ALA A 229 14.20 -8.40 -14.32
C ALA A 229 13.06 -9.40 -14.09
N SER A 230 12.02 -9.29 -14.92
CA SER A 230 10.98 -10.30 -15.07
C SER A 230 10.63 -10.43 -16.54
N ALA A 231 10.37 -11.65 -17.01
CA ALA A 231 9.97 -11.92 -18.38
C ALA A 231 8.80 -12.91 -18.43
N SER A 232 7.96 -12.78 -19.45
CA SER A 232 6.87 -13.73 -19.74
C SER A 232 7.33 -14.99 -20.47
N ALA A 233 8.60 -15.02 -20.90
CA ALA A 233 9.26 -16.14 -21.56
C ALA A 233 10.69 -16.26 -21.03
N PRO A 234 11.29 -17.47 -21.01
CA PRO A 234 12.62 -17.67 -20.45
C PRO A 234 13.70 -16.97 -21.28
N VAL A 235 14.67 -16.38 -20.59
CA VAL A 235 15.84 -15.70 -21.11
C VAL A 235 17.07 -16.51 -20.70
N GLN A 236 17.97 -16.79 -21.65
CA GLN A 236 19.19 -17.55 -21.36
C GLN A 236 20.08 -16.78 -20.38
N LEU A 237 20.60 -17.48 -19.36
CA LEU A 237 21.48 -16.97 -18.31
C LEU A 237 22.92 -16.74 -18.79
N ILE A 238 23.06 -15.96 -19.87
CA ILE A 238 24.34 -15.53 -20.43
C ILE A 238 24.54 -14.03 -20.18
N PRO A 239 25.77 -13.55 -19.87
CA PRO A 239 26.01 -12.16 -19.49
C PRO A 239 25.52 -11.13 -20.53
N GLU A 240 25.52 -11.47 -21.81
CA GLU A 240 25.07 -10.60 -22.91
C GLU A 240 23.59 -10.20 -22.77
N ASN A 241 22.75 -11.11 -22.27
CA ASN A 241 21.34 -10.81 -22.00
C ASN A 241 21.16 -9.94 -20.75
N PHE A 242 22.20 -9.86 -19.92
CA PHE A 242 22.16 -9.23 -18.61
C PHE A 242 23.18 -8.08 -18.45
N LYS A 243 23.47 -7.34 -19.53
CA LYS A 243 24.38 -6.16 -19.51
C LYS A 243 25.77 -6.48 -18.96
N GLY A 244 26.28 -7.67 -19.23
CA GLY A 244 27.57 -8.16 -18.75
C GLY A 244 27.56 -8.68 -17.33
N LEU A 245 26.41 -8.73 -16.66
CA LEU A 245 26.29 -9.24 -15.30
C LEU A 245 26.41 -10.77 -15.29
N GLU A 246 27.46 -11.28 -14.65
CA GLU A 246 27.68 -12.72 -14.47
C GLU A 246 26.95 -13.25 -13.23
N GLY A 247 26.50 -14.50 -13.23
CA GLY A 247 25.91 -15.12 -12.04
C GLY A 247 24.46 -14.72 -11.76
N VAL A 248 23.70 -14.35 -12.79
CA VAL A 248 22.24 -14.19 -12.72
C VAL A 248 21.57 -15.56 -12.54
N THR A 249 20.59 -15.64 -11.64
CA THR A 249 19.79 -16.83 -11.39
C THR A 249 18.34 -16.61 -11.82
N GLU A 250 17.64 -17.70 -12.15
CA GLU A 250 16.24 -17.70 -12.55
C GLU A 250 15.39 -18.43 -11.50
N HIS A 251 14.19 -17.91 -11.25
CA HIS A 251 13.12 -18.64 -10.57
C HIS A 251 11.76 -18.26 -11.16
N GLU A 252 10.77 -19.15 -11.04
CA GLU A 252 9.41 -18.88 -11.51
C GLU A 252 8.53 -18.38 -10.35
N SER A 253 7.77 -17.32 -10.59
CA SER A 253 6.80 -16.83 -9.61
C SER A 253 5.64 -16.11 -10.30
N GLY A 254 4.41 -16.60 -10.06
CA GLY A 254 3.20 -16.00 -10.61
C GLY A 254 3.11 -16.07 -12.14
N GLY A 255 3.62 -17.16 -12.74
CA GLY A 255 3.62 -17.36 -14.20
C GLY A 255 4.60 -16.48 -14.97
N LEU A 256 5.58 -15.88 -14.28
CA LEU A 256 6.65 -15.07 -14.86
C LEU A 256 8.01 -15.61 -14.43
N TYR A 257 8.97 -15.56 -15.35
CA TYR A 257 10.38 -15.83 -15.08
C TYR A 257 10.98 -14.61 -14.38
N LYS A 258 11.59 -14.81 -13.23
CA LYS A 258 12.22 -13.78 -12.41
C LYS A 258 13.72 -13.98 -12.42
N TYR A 259 14.43 -12.91 -12.73
CA TYR A 259 15.89 -12.91 -12.77
C TYR A 259 16.43 -12.17 -11.56
N THR A 260 17.34 -12.82 -10.86
CA THR A 260 17.92 -12.34 -9.60
C THR A 260 19.43 -12.37 -9.65
N TYR A 261 20.05 -11.48 -8.88
CA TYR A 261 21.49 -11.35 -8.81
C TYR A 261 21.97 -11.32 -7.35
N GLY A 262 23.05 -12.08 -7.13
CA GLY A 262 23.75 -12.15 -5.86
C GLY A 262 23.01 -12.92 -4.78
N HIS A 263 23.74 -13.23 -3.71
CA HIS A 263 23.23 -13.96 -2.57
C HIS A 263 23.77 -13.33 -1.29
N ALA A 264 22.89 -12.82 -0.44
CA ALA A 264 23.25 -12.12 0.78
C ALA A 264 22.54 -12.74 1.98
N VAL A 265 23.28 -13.11 3.01
CA VAL A 265 22.70 -13.56 4.28
C VAL A 265 22.18 -12.40 5.10
N LYS A 266 22.85 -11.23 5.05
CA LYS A 266 22.47 -10.03 5.79
C LYS A 266 21.83 -9.02 4.86
N TYR A 267 20.79 -8.33 5.34
CA TYR A 267 20.12 -7.27 4.59
C TYR A 267 21.07 -6.13 4.17
N LYS A 268 22.09 -5.82 4.99
CA LYS A 268 23.12 -4.83 4.65
C LYS A 268 23.87 -5.20 3.35
N ARG A 269 24.35 -6.44 3.21
CA ARG A 269 25.01 -6.90 1.98
C ARG A 269 24.07 -6.90 0.77
N ALA A 270 22.78 -7.15 1.00
CA ALA A 270 21.78 -7.06 -0.06
C ALA A 270 21.63 -5.62 -0.60
N LYS A 271 21.80 -4.59 0.24
CA LYS A 271 21.87 -3.20 -0.22
C LYS A 271 23.12 -2.93 -1.06
N ASP A 272 24.27 -3.54 -0.71
CA ASP A 272 25.48 -3.39 -1.51
C ASP A 272 25.34 -4.08 -2.88
N LEU A 273 24.64 -5.23 -2.94
CA LEU A 273 24.30 -5.88 -4.20
C LEU A 273 23.43 -4.98 -5.09
N VAL A 274 22.49 -4.21 -4.52
CA VAL A 274 21.70 -3.27 -5.31
C VAL A 274 22.60 -2.25 -6.01
N LYS A 275 23.59 -1.68 -5.30
CA LYS A 275 24.54 -0.72 -5.87
C LYS A 275 25.34 -1.34 -7.02
N GLU A 276 25.83 -2.56 -6.83
CA GLU A 276 26.60 -3.32 -7.83
C GLU A 276 25.79 -3.55 -9.12
N VAL A 277 24.50 -3.90 -8.99
CA VAL A 277 23.63 -4.07 -10.16
C VAL A 277 23.26 -2.73 -10.79
N GLU A 278 23.12 -1.66 -10.01
CA GLU A 278 22.88 -0.30 -10.51
C GLU A 278 24.06 0.24 -11.33
N GLU A 279 25.30 -0.07 -10.93
CA GLU A 279 26.51 0.25 -11.71
C GLU A 279 26.52 -0.42 -13.09
N HIS A 280 25.93 -1.61 -13.20
CA HIS A 280 25.70 -2.31 -14.47
C HIS A 280 24.50 -1.76 -15.27
N GLY A 281 23.91 -0.65 -14.81
CA GLY A 281 22.88 0.10 -15.51
C GLY A 281 21.47 -0.46 -15.36
N TYR A 282 21.22 -1.36 -14.43
CA TYR A 282 19.86 -1.74 -14.06
C TYR A 282 19.25 -0.68 -13.15
N LYS A 283 18.05 -0.22 -13.51
CA LYS A 283 17.33 0.79 -12.74
C LYS A 283 16.05 0.16 -12.21
N GLY A 284 15.69 0.46 -10.96
CA GLY A 284 14.46 -0.06 -10.35
C GLY A 284 14.56 -1.51 -9.87
N THR A 285 15.76 -1.99 -9.58
CA THR A 285 16.00 -3.28 -8.93
C THR A 285 15.58 -3.21 -7.46
N PHE A 286 15.23 -4.35 -6.87
CA PHE A 286 14.83 -4.39 -5.47
C PHE A 286 15.24 -5.69 -4.80
N ILE A 287 15.46 -5.62 -3.49
CA ILE A 287 15.80 -6.79 -2.68
C ILE A 287 14.55 -7.63 -2.49
N ILE A 288 14.68 -8.93 -2.67
CA ILE A 288 13.69 -9.92 -2.28
C ILE A 288 14.30 -10.86 -1.24
N ALA A 289 13.44 -11.41 -0.38
CA ALA A 289 13.82 -12.47 0.53
C ALA A 289 13.35 -13.82 -0.02
N MET A 290 14.21 -14.81 0.12
CA MET A 290 13.99 -16.17 -0.31
C MET A 290 14.19 -17.10 0.89
N LYS A 291 13.38 -18.14 0.98
CA LYS A 291 13.54 -19.23 1.93
C LYS A 291 13.36 -20.54 1.18
N ASP A 292 14.38 -21.40 1.22
CA ASP A 292 14.35 -22.71 0.55
C ASP A 292 13.99 -22.64 -0.95
N GLY A 293 14.35 -21.54 -1.62
CA GLY A 293 14.07 -21.31 -3.05
C GLY A 293 12.74 -20.64 -3.36
N GLU A 294 11.87 -20.43 -2.37
CA GLU A 294 10.61 -19.71 -2.53
C GLU A 294 10.67 -18.29 -1.97
N ARG A 295 9.90 -17.38 -2.58
CA ARG A 295 9.85 -15.99 -2.14
C ARG A 295 9.08 -15.87 -0.83
N MET A 296 9.65 -15.15 0.13
CA MET A 296 9.00 -14.82 1.40
C MET A 296 8.85 -13.30 1.57
N ASP A 297 8.08 -12.90 2.59
CA ASP A 297 7.95 -11.49 2.95
C ASP A 297 9.30 -10.92 3.42
N LEU A 298 9.67 -9.77 2.85
CA LEU A 298 10.97 -9.15 3.13
C LEU A 298 11.07 -8.67 4.59
N GLY A 299 9.97 -8.17 5.16
CA GLY A 299 9.93 -7.71 6.55
C GLY A 299 10.08 -8.88 7.52
N GLU A 300 9.37 -9.98 7.28
CA GLU A 300 9.52 -11.22 8.05
C GLU A 300 10.95 -11.77 8.00
N ALA A 301 11.57 -11.78 6.82
CA ALA A 301 12.94 -12.22 6.63
C ALA A 301 13.96 -11.36 7.41
N ILE A 302 13.82 -10.03 7.35
CA ILE A 302 14.68 -9.10 8.09
C ILE A 302 14.55 -9.31 9.60
N LEU A 303 13.32 -9.48 10.11
CA LEU A 303 13.07 -9.74 11.54
C LEU A 303 13.61 -11.10 12.00
N THR A 304 13.62 -12.09 11.12
CA THR A 304 14.06 -13.46 11.43
C THR A 304 15.58 -13.56 11.44
N VAL A 305 16.25 -12.95 10.46
CA VAL A 305 17.71 -12.94 10.35
C VAL A 305 18.36 -11.92 11.30
N GLY A 306 17.64 -10.88 11.72
CA GLY A 306 18.10 -9.88 12.68
C GLY A 306 18.08 -10.33 14.15
N LYS A 307 17.58 -11.54 14.45
CA LYS A 307 17.62 -12.19 15.77
C LYS A 307 18.69 -13.27 15.83
#